data_AF-A0A059EYW9-F1
#
_entry.id   AF-A0A059EYW9-F1
#
_cell.length_a   1.000
_cell.length_b   1.000
_cell.length_c   1.000
_cell.angle_alpha   90.00
_cell.angle_beta   90.00
_cell.angle_gamma   90.00
#
_symmetry.space_group_name_H-M   'P 1'
#
loop_
_entity.id
_entity.type
_entity.pdbx_description
1 polymer ?
#
loop_
_entity_poly.entity_id
_entity_poly.type
_entity_poly.pdbx_seq_one_letter_code
_entity_poly.pdbx_strand_id
1 'polypeptide(L)'
;MSIRLLCRKMRCEGCIQWMELTKRNEVSDGYSWNCRTIHCNFYNNRISIRRGSIFKKYKLPLADIFSLLFCWSQNKQFQTLLTILKSTKRRL
;
A
#
# COMPACT_ATOMS: atom_id res chain seq x y z
N MET A 1 11.51 -17.40 10.38
CA MET A 1 11.44 -16.02 9.84
C MET A 1 9.98 -15.59 9.72
N SER A 2 9.55 -14.56 10.46
CA SER A 2 8.22 -13.97 10.23
C SER A 2 8.30 -12.99 9.07
N ILE A 3 7.72 -13.36 7.91
CA ILE A 3 7.64 -12.47 6.75
C ILE A 3 6.58 -11.41 7.05
N ARG A 4 7.00 -10.16 7.23
CA ARG A 4 6.06 -9.04 7.35
C ARG A 4 5.72 -8.52 5.96
N LEU A 5 4.48 -8.77 5.54
CA LEU A 5 3.96 -8.34 4.25
C LEU A 5 3.89 -6.81 4.11
N LEU A 6 3.60 -6.08 5.19
CA LEU A 6 3.58 -4.62 5.23
C LEU A 6 4.21 -4.12 6.53
N CYS A 7 4.70 -2.87 6.49
CA CYS A 7 5.25 -2.22 7.66
C CYS A 7 4.12 -1.84 8.63
N ARG A 8 4.16 -2.33 9.88
CA ARG A 8 3.12 -2.05 10.89
C ARG A 8 3.23 -0.65 11.50
N LYS A 9 4.44 -0.11 11.60
CA LYS A 9 4.73 1.21 12.16
C LYS A 9 5.94 1.80 11.46
N MET A 10 5.89 3.09 11.13
CA MET A 10 6.98 3.81 10.46
C MET A 10 7.50 4.93 11.35
N ARG A 11 8.82 5.13 11.39
CA ARG A 11 9.44 6.31 12.02
C ARG A 11 9.82 7.32 10.94
N CYS A 12 9.64 8.60 11.24
CA CYS A 12 10.09 9.68 10.38
C CYS A 12 11.63 9.71 10.33
N GLU A 13 12.23 9.89 9.15
CA GLU A 13 13.69 9.96 8.99
C GLU A 13 14.30 11.22 9.64
N GLY A 14 13.52 12.30 9.78
CA GLY A 14 14.00 13.53 10.40
C GLY A 14 13.87 13.59 11.92
N CYS A 15 12.65 13.36 12.45
CA CYS A 15 12.41 13.50 13.90
C CYS A 15 12.35 12.17 14.66
N ILE A 16 12.47 11.02 13.98
CA ILE A 16 12.43 9.66 14.57
C ILE A 16 11.09 9.30 15.26
N GLN A 17 10.15 10.25 15.36
CA GLN A 17 8.82 10.02 15.90
C GLN A 17 8.01 9.07 15.02
N TRP A 18 7.08 8.35 15.65
CA TRP A 18 6.15 7.49 14.95
C TRP A 18 5.25 8.31 14.02
N MET A 19 5.16 7.86 12.77
CA MET A 19 4.31 8.46 11.75
C MET A 19 2.87 7.97 11.89
N GLU A 20 1.94 8.82 11.48
CA GLU A 20 0.51 8.51 11.44
C GLU A 20 0.17 7.80 10.12
N LEU A 21 -0.66 6.77 10.18
CA LEU A 21 -1.24 6.15 8.98
C LEU A 21 -2.43 7.00 8.52
N THR A 22 -2.32 7.67 7.38
CA THR A 22 -3.35 8.57 6.87
C THR A 22 -3.98 8.00 5.59
N LYS A 23 -5.32 8.03 5.51
CA LYS A 23 -6.07 7.71 4.29
C LYS A 23 -5.93 8.84 3.26
N ARG A 24 -5.69 8.49 2.00
CA ARG A 24 -5.44 9.41 0.88
C ARG A 24 -6.02 8.85 -0.40
N ASN A 25 -6.76 9.66 -1.15
CA ASN A 25 -7.37 9.21 -2.42
C ASN A 25 -6.37 9.26 -3.58
N GLU A 26 -5.33 10.09 -3.46
CA GLU A 26 -4.33 10.30 -4.51
C GLU A 26 -3.21 9.24 -4.56
N VAL A 27 -3.19 8.29 -3.63
CA VAL A 27 -2.18 7.20 -3.60
C VAL A 27 -2.82 5.88 -3.96
N SER A 28 -2.10 5.05 -4.73
CA SER A 28 -2.62 3.80 -5.30
C SER A 28 -3.15 2.80 -4.27
N ASP A 29 -2.61 2.80 -3.04
CA ASP A 29 -3.05 1.92 -1.96
C ASP A 29 -4.09 2.54 -1.02
N GLY A 30 -4.48 3.79 -1.25
CA GLY A 30 -5.42 4.52 -0.39
C GLY A 30 -4.84 5.01 0.95
N TYR A 31 -3.58 4.67 1.28
CA TYR A 31 -2.94 5.04 2.55
C TYR A 31 -1.46 5.41 2.40
N SER A 32 -0.98 6.28 3.28
CA SER A 32 0.44 6.62 3.43
C SER A 32 0.82 6.86 4.89
N TRP A 33 2.10 6.67 5.22
CA TRP A 33 2.67 7.11 6.49
C TRP A 33 3.05 8.59 6.38
N ASN A 34 2.56 9.40 7.33
CA ASN A 34 2.77 10.84 7.34
C ASN A 34 3.41 11.29 8.67
N CYS A 35 4.45 12.12 8.61
CA CYS A 35 4.98 12.76 9.79
C CYS A 35 4.03 13.88 10.23
N ARG A 36 3.63 13.90 11.50
CA ARG A 36 2.76 14.95 12.08
C ARG A 36 3.45 15.81 13.13
N THR A 37 4.76 15.64 13.29
CA THR A 37 5.56 16.43 14.21
C THR A 37 5.77 17.84 13.65
N ILE A 38 5.13 18.85 14.25
CA ILE A 38 5.09 20.23 13.74
C ILE A 38 6.47 20.83 13.48
N HIS A 39 7.44 20.56 14.37
CA HIS A 39 8.81 21.08 14.27
C HIS A 39 9.75 20.22 13.43
N CYS A 40 9.24 19.22 12.72
CA CYS A 40 10.07 18.38 11.86
C CYS A 40 10.16 18.96 10.45
N ASN A 41 11.38 19.04 9.90
CA ASN A 41 11.61 19.45 8.50
C ASN A 41 10.93 18.53 7.48
N PHE A 42 10.50 17.33 7.91
CA PHE A 42 9.73 16.37 7.11
C PHE A 42 8.25 16.35 7.49
N TYR A 43 7.73 17.40 8.14
CA TYR A 43 6.31 17.52 8.45
C TYR A 43 5.46 17.29 7.20
N ASN A 44 4.41 16.48 7.33
CA ASN A 44 3.55 16.00 6.25
C ASN A 44 4.25 15.22 5.11
N ASN A 45 5.55 14.95 5.20
CA ASN A 45 6.22 14.10 4.22
C ASN A 45 5.58 12.70 4.20
N ARG A 46 5.47 12.13 3.00
CA ARG A 46 4.71 10.93 2.71
C ARG A 46 5.66 9.77 2.47
N ILE A 47 5.39 8.66 3.13
CA ILE A 47 6.09 7.40 2.92
C ILE A 47 5.07 6.33 2.54
N SER A 48 5.33 5.59 1.47
CA SER A 48 4.49 4.46 1.06
C SER A 48 4.39 3.41 2.17
N ILE A 49 3.18 2.87 2.40
CA ILE A 49 2.96 1.76 3.34
C ILE A 49 3.73 0.48 2.95
N ARG A 50 4.16 0.39 1.70
CA ARG A 50 4.96 -0.71 1.15
C ARG A 50 6.45 -0.59 1.47
N ARG A 51 6.90 0.53 2.03
CA ARG A 51 8.32 0.73 2.33
C ARG A 51 8.82 -0.40 3.26
N GLY A 52 9.93 -1.03 2.85
CA GLY A 52 10.52 -2.16 3.59
C GLY A 52 9.81 -3.50 3.41
N SER A 53 8.84 -3.60 2.50
CA SER A 53 8.16 -4.86 2.16
C SER A 53 8.54 -5.38 0.77
N ILE A 54 8.17 -6.62 0.50
CA ILE A 54 8.27 -7.23 -0.83
C ILE A 54 7.45 -6.46 -1.88
N PHE A 55 6.40 -5.75 -1.47
CA PHE A 55 5.53 -5.02 -2.40
C PHE A 55 6.13 -3.69 -2.90
N LYS A 56 7.25 -3.22 -2.33
CA LYS A 56 7.86 -1.91 -2.64
C LYS A 56 8.08 -1.67 -4.13
N LYS A 57 8.44 -2.71 -4.88
CA LYS A 57 8.80 -2.63 -6.31
C LYS A 57 7.64 -2.94 -7.26
N TYR A 58 6.49 -3.38 -6.76
CA TYR A 58 5.35 -3.74 -7.62
C TYR A 58 4.60 -2.49 -8.08
N LYS A 59 4.28 -2.43 -9.37
CA LYS A 59 3.56 -1.30 -9.98
C LYS A 59 2.05 -1.31 -9.72
N LEU A 60 1.47 -2.49 -9.43
CA LEU A 60 0.05 -2.64 -9.16
C LEU A 60 -0.32 -2.18 -7.74
N PRO A 61 -1.51 -1.59 -7.52
CA PRO A 61 -2.13 -1.41 -6.20
C PRO A 61 -2.15 -2.72 -5.38
N LEU A 62 -2.05 -2.64 -4.05
CA LEU A 62 -2.13 -3.83 -3.19
C LEU A 62 -3.45 -4.56 -3.39
N ALA A 63 -4.56 -3.84 -3.55
CA ALA A 63 -5.87 -4.42 -3.82
C ALA A 63 -5.87 -5.31 -5.07
N ASP A 64 -5.22 -4.87 -6.15
CA ASP A 64 -5.08 -5.64 -7.39
C ASP A 64 -4.20 -6.87 -7.18
N ILE A 65 -3.08 -6.71 -6.46
CA ILE A 65 -2.17 -7.82 -6.12
C ILE A 65 -2.92 -8.90 -5.32
N PHE A 66 -3.67 -8.50 -4.29
CA PHE A 66 -4.46 -9.45 -3.49
C PHE A 66 -5.59 -10.09 -4.29
N SER A 67 -6.23 -9.36 -5.20
CA SER A 67 -7.24 -9.92 -6.11
C SER A 67 -6.66 -10.98 -7.03
N LEU A 68 -5.46 -10.75 -7.58
CA LEU A 68 -4.72 -11.72 -8.38
C LEU A 68 -4.37 -12.98 -7.56
N LEU A 69 -3.81 -12.79 -6.36
CA LEU A 69 -3.45 -13.89 -5.46
C LEU A 69 -4.67 -14.73 -5.06
N PHE A 70 -5.80 -14.08 -4.74
CA PHE A 70 -7.04 -14.76 -4.39
C PHE A 70 -7.57 -15.60 -5.55
N CYS A 71 -7.65 -15.06 -6.76
CA CYS A 71 -8.14 -15.86 -7.89
C CYS A 71 -7.18 -16.98 -8.28
N TRP A 72 -5.86 -16.74 -8.16
CA TRP A 72 -4.86 -17.78 -8.37
C TRP A 72 -5.04 -18.93 -7.36
N SER A 73 -5.31 -18.63 -6.08
CA SER A 73 -5.56 -19.66 -5.06
C SER A 73 -6.83 -20.46 -5.31
N GLN A 74 -7.80 -19.89 -6.02
CA GLN A 74 -9.05 -20.55 -6.43
C GLN A 74 -8.94 -21.28 -7.77
N ASN A 75 -7.73 -21.38 -8.35
CA ASN A 75 -7.47 -21.98 -9.66
C ASN A 75 -8.36 -21.42 -10.79
N LYS A 76 -8.77 -20.15 -10.67
CA LYS A 76 -9.60 -19.49 -11.67
C LYS A 76 -8.75 -19.11 -12.88
N GLN A 77 -9.34 -19.23 -14.07
CA GLN A 77 -8.67 -18.82 -15.29
C GLN A 77 -8.33 -17.32 -15.27
N PHE A 78 -7.13 -16.98 -15.76
CA PHE A 78 -6.63 -15.60 -15.81
C PHE A 78 -7.56 -14.63 -16.57
N GLN A 79 -8.34 -15.14 -17.52
CA GLN A 79 -9.34 -14.33 -18.24
C GLN A 79 -10.47 -13.84 -17.33
N THR A 80 -10.98 -14.69 -16.43
CA THR A 80 -11.98 -14.29 -15.42
C THR A 80 -11.42 -13.20 -14.51
N LEU A 81 -10.12 -13.29 -14.21
CA LEU A 81 -9.38 -12.33 -13.41
C LEU A 81 -9.32 -10.94 -14.05
N LEU A 82 -8.98 -10.87 -15.35
CA LEU A 82 -8.97 -9.63 -16.10
C LEU A 82 -10.36 -8.98 -16.17
N THR A 83 -11.41 -9.79 -16.30
CA THR A 83 -12.80 -9.30 -16.29
C THR A 83 -13.16 -8.68 -14.94
N ILE A 84 -12.82 -9.34 -13.83
CA ILE A 84 -13.06 -8.80 -12.47
C ILE A 84 -12.27 -7.50 -12.27
N LEU A 85 -10.96 -7.47 -12.56
CA LEU A 85 -10.12 -6.28 -12.39
C LEU A 85 -10.60 -5.09 -13.25
N LYS A 86 -11.06 -5.36 -14.49
CA LYS A 86 -11.66 -4.33 -15.35
C LYS A 86 -13.00 -3.83 -14.82
N SER A 87 -13.79 -4.68 -14.14
CA SER A 87 -15.07 -4.30 -13.56
C SER A 87 -14.93 -3.43 -12.31
N THR A 88 -13.92 -3.69 -11.47
CA THR A 88 -13.65 -2.91 -10.25
C THR A 88 -13.16 -1.50 -10.58
N LYS A 89 -12.41 -1.32 -11.67
CA LYS A 89 -12.00 0.00 -12.17
C LYS A 89 -13.14 0.87 -12.70
N ARG A 90 -14.30 0.31 -13.03
CA ARG A 90 -15.49 1.07 -13.50
C ARG A 90 -16.37 1.59 -12.36
N ARG A 91 -16.10 1.20 -11.11
CA ARG A 91 -16.90 1.57 -9.93
C ARG A 91 -16.20 2.57 -9.00
N LEU A 92 -15.10 3.16 -9.45
CA LEU A 92 -14.39 4.26 -8.78
C LEU A 92 -14.46 5.51 -9.66
#